data_AF-A0A8J8EYR7-F1
#
_entry.id   AF-A0A8J8EYR7-F1
#
_cell.length_a   1.000
_cell.length_b   1.000
_cell.length_c   1.000
_cell.angle_alpha   90.00
_cell.angle_beta   90.00
_cell.angle_gamma   90.00
#
_symmetry.space_group_name_H-M   'P 1'
#
loop_
_entity.id
_entity.type
_entity.pdbx_description
1 polymer ?
#
loop_
_entity_poly.entity_id
_entity_poly.type
_entity_poly.pdbx_seq_one_letter_code
_entity_poly.pdbx_strand_id
1 'polypeptide(L)'
;MAKVLFLPLDFNDAEFIRLERSRESLLGAIGNILLFTGLLLLIFGWVSMISSITKRYELVPVVEISGEVEEVPPGVYITPSGSGLALLSRLIKGRAPVIITRAAPKSVRRALNLKEIPVLWLTTAECGDGCVDPHRLEYLLHTLVTFMRRDESPKLVYLDGIEYLMIENGFVPVYRFLSTLKDHAALNNTVVLVPVEKSSFEEKEWNLLRRELGCLKDL
;
A
#
# COMPACT_ATOMS: atom_id res chain seq x y z
N MET A 1 -56.22 16.68 -1.75
CA MET A 1 -54.98 16.97 -1.00
C MET A 1 -53.94 15.97 -1.44
N ALA A 2 -52.78 16.45 -1.89
CA ALA A 2 -51.76 15.63 -2.54
C ALA A 2 -51.10 14.64 -1.55
N LYS A 3 -51.06 13.35 -1.90
CA LYS A 3 -50.16 12.36 -1.27
C LYS A 3 -48.72 12.75 -1.67
N VAL A 4 -48.06 13.59 -0.86
CA VAL A 4 -46.66 14.02 -1.10
C VAL A 4 -45.65 13.08 -0.44
N LEU A 5 -46.12 12.14 0.40
CA LEU A 5 -45.25 11.19 1.09
C LEU A 5 -45.35 9.83 0.41
N PHE A 6 -44.38 9.52 -0.46
CA PHE A 6 -44.14 8.17 -0.97
C PHE A 6 -43.69 7.30 0.21
N LEU A 7 -44.65 6.64 0.86
CA LEU A 7 -44.39 5.66 1.92
C LEU A 7 -44.21 4.28 1.25
N PRO A 8 -43.06 3.61 1.42
CA PRO A 8 -42.82 2.30 0.82
C PRO A 8 -43.74 1.20 1.39
N LEU A 9 -44.23 1.35 2.62
CA LEU A 9 -45.33 0.55 3.18
C LEU A 9 -46.60 1.41 3.26
N ASP A 10 -47.55 1.20 2.34
CA ASP A 10 -48.93 1.73 2.42
C ASP A 10 -49.90 0.55 2.63
N PHE A 11 -50.40 0.40 3.85
CA PHE A 11 -51.35 -0.67 4.19
C PHE A 11 -52.78 -0.38 3.72
N ASN A 12 -53.07 0.83 3.21
CA ASN A 12 -54.40 1.17 2.71
C ASN A 12 -54.77 0.45 1.41
N ASP A 13 -53.78 0.02 0.62
CA ASP A 13 -54.00 -0.59 -0.69
C ASP A 13 -54.13 -2.12 -0.61
N ALA A 14 -53.85 -2.72 0.56
CA ALA A 14 -54.00 -4.14 0.80
C ALA A 14 -55.36 -4.41 1.46
N GLU A 15 -56.40 -4.72 0.67
CA GLU A 15 -57.76 -5.11 1.13
C GLU A 15 -57.82 -6.33 2.07
N PHE A 16 -56.67 -6.83 2.53
CA PHE A 16 -56.52 -8.05 3.33
C PHE A 16 -56.88 -7.87 4.81
N ILE A 17 -56.89 -6.65 5.36
CA ILE A 17 -57.10 -6.39 6.79
C ILE A 17 -58.00 -5.16 6.99
N ARG A 18 -59.23 -5.33 7.51
CA ARG A 18 -60.11 -4.20 7.89
C ARG A 18 -59.75 -3.70 9.28
N LEU A 19 -58.92 -2.66 9.38
CA LEU A 19 -58.60 -2.00 10.64
C LEU A 19 -59.29 -0.62 10.70
N GLU A 20 -59.35 -0.05 11.90
CA GLU A 20 -59.87 1.31 12.08
C GLU A 20 -58.86 2.31 11.50
N ARG A 21 -59.31 3.26 10.68
CA ARG A 21 -58.47 4.16 9.85
C ARG A 21 -57.34 4.87 10.64
N SER A 22 -57.55 5.16 11.93
CA SER A 22 -56.52 5.70 12.82
C SER A 22 -55.37 4.70 13.09
N ARG A 23 -55.70 3.44 13.36
CA ARG A 23 -54.74 2.36 13.66
C ARG A 23 -53.92 1.96 12.43
N GLU A 24 -54.51 2.01 11.24
CA GLU A 24 -53.81 1.76 9.97
C GLU A 24 -52.70 2.80 9.72
N SER A 25 -52.99 4.08 9.96
CA SER A 25 -52.02 5.16 9.80
C SER A 25 -50.85 5.05 10.77
N LEU A 26 -51.11 4.64 12.02
CA LEU A 26 -50.08 4.44 13.05
C LEU A 26 -49.20 3.23 12.74
N LEU A 27 -49.80 2.10 12.32
CA LEU A 27 -49.06 0.90 11.90
C LEU A 27 -48.19 1.18 10.68
N GLY A 28 -48.71 1.93 9.70
CA GLY A 28 -47.93 2.39 8.55
C GLY A 28 -46.75 3.28 8.96
N ALA A 29 -46.96 4.24 9.86
CA ALA A 29 -45.89 5.12 10.34
C ALA A 29 -44.78 4.33 11.05
N ILE A 30 -45.15 3.41 11.95
CA ILE A 30 -44.19 2.55 12.67
C ILE A 30 -43.43 1.63 11.70
N GLY A 31 -44.14 1.02 10.76
CA GLY A 31 -43.54 0.14 9.74
C GLY A 31 -42.53 0.88 8.87
N ASN A 32 -42.85 2.09 8.44
CA ASN A 32 -41.93 2.91 7.65
C ASN A 32 -40.72 3.37 8.48
N ILE A 33 -40.87 3.73 9.76
CA ILE A 33 -39.73 4.05 10.65
C ILE A 33 -38.80 2.84 10.79
N LEU A 34 -39.37 1.64 11.00
CA LEU A 34 -38.59 0.40 11.07
C LEU A 34 -37.85 0.12 9.76
N LEU A 35 -38.52 0.27 8.61
CA LEU A 35 -37.90 0.12 7.30
C LEU A 35 -36.74 1.10 7.10
N PHE A 36 -36.95 2.39 7.36
CA PHE A 36 -35.90 3.40 7.20
C PHE A 36 -34.72 3.16 8.13
N THR A 37 -34.98 2.75 9.38
CA THR A 37 -33.92 2.40 10.33
C THR A 37 -33.11 1.19 9.83
N GLY A 38 -33.79 0.15 9.33
CA GLY A 38 -33.14 -1.02 8.74
C GLY A 38 -32.30 -0.66 7.50
N LEU A 39 -32.83 0.18 6.62
CA LEU A 39 -32.14 0.66 5.42
C LEU A 39 -30.91 1.50 5.77
N LEU A 40 -31.00 2.37 6.78
CA LEU A 40 -29.87 3.17 7.27
C LEU A 40 -28.75 2.28 7.83
N LEU A 41 -29.08 1.27 8.64
CA LEU A 41 -28.09 0.33 9.17
C LEU A 41 -27.42 -0.46 8.04
N LEU A 42 -28.19 -0.84 7.02
CA LEU A 42 -27.69 -1.56 5.85
C LEU A 42 -26.73 -0.67 5.05
N ILE A 43 -27.12 0.57 4.74
CA ILE A 43 -26.26 1.54 4.04
C ILE A 43 -24.98 1.82 4.84
N PHE A 44 -25.09 2.04 6.15
CA PHE A 44 -23.94 2.26 7.02
C PHE A 44 -22.98 1.05 7.02
N GLY A 45 -23.52 -0.17 7.12
CA GLY A 45 -22.75 -1.40 7.02
C GLY A 45 -22.01 -1.52 5.69
N TRP A 46 -22.69 -1.25 4.58
CA TRP A 46 -22.09 -1.26 3.24
C TRP A 46 -20.99 -0.21 3.07
N VAL A 47 -21.22 1.03 3.53
CA VAL A 47 -20.21 2.10 3.49
C VAL A 47 -18.99 1.73 4.34
N SER A 48 -19.21 1.19 5.54
CA SER A 48 -18.14 0.72 6.42
C SER A 48 -17.32 -0.40 5.79
N MET A 49 -18.00 -1.38 5.16
CA MET A 49 -17.36 -2.49 4.46
C MET A 49 -16.55 -2.01 3.25
N ILE A 50 -17.13 -1.16 2.39
CA ILE A 50 -16.43 -0.59 1.23
C ILE A 50 -15.22 0.22 1.68
N SER A 51 -15.37 1.06 2.70
CA SER A 51 -14.27 1.82 3.31
C SER A 51 -13.19 0.89 3.86
N SER A 52 -13.56 -0.23 4.50
CA SER A 52 -12.60 -1.18 5.05
C SER A 52 -11.81 -1.95 3.99
N ILE A 53 -12.42 -2.21 2.83
CA ILE A 53 -11.75 -2.86 1.69
C ILE A 53 -10.88 -1.85 0.91
N THR A 54 -11.26 -0.57 0.92
CA THR A 54 -10.59 0.48 0.13
C THR A 54 -9.49 1.23 0.87
N LYS A 55 -9.35 1.05 2.21
CA LYS A 55 -8.19 1.55 2.96
C LYS A 55 -6.92 0.92 2.42
N ARG A 56 -6.21 1.65 1.55
CA ARG A 56 -4.85 1.33 1.12
C ARG A 56 -3.90 1.98 2.12
N TYR A 57 -2.84 1.26 2.48
CA TYR A 57 -1.77 1.87 3.24
C TYR A 57 -1.11 2.96 2.38
N GLU A 58 -1.33 4.22 2.73
CA GLU A 58 -0.65 5.32 2.05
C GLU A 58 0.72 5.53 2.67
N LEU A 59 1.75 5.43 1.83
CA LEU A 59 3.09 5.84 2.19
C LEU A 59 3.13 7.35 2.34
N VAL A 60 3.06 7.82 3.59
CA VAL A 60 3.29 9.22 3.91
C VAL A 60 4.81 9.41 4.06
N PRO A 61 5.46 10.20 3.19
CA PRO A 61 6.87 10.53 3.36
C PRO A 61 6.99 11.31 4.66
N VAL A 62 7.68 10.74 5.65
CA VAL A 62 7.90 11.45 6.91
C VAL A 62 9.26 12.11 6.85
N VAL A 63 9.21 13.43 6.60
CA VAL A 63 10.27 14.44 6.74
C VAL A 63 11.55 14.12 5.97
N GLU A 64 11.87 14.93 4.96
CA GLU A 64 13.22 14.99 4.41
C GLU A 64 14.21 15.23 5.56
N ILE A 65 15.03 14.22 5.86
CA ILE A 65 16.01 14.34 6.93
C ILE A 65 17.05 15.35 6.49
N SER A 66 17.09 16.53 7.11
CA SER A 66 17.99 17.61 6.70
C SER A 66 19.45 17.16 6.67
N GLY A 67 20.09 17.30 5.50
CA GLY A 67 21.50 16.96 5.30
C GLY A 67 21.91 17.15 3.84
N GLU A 68 23.22 17.17 3.58
CA GLU A 68 23.76 17.22 2.23
C GLU A 68 23.36 15.95 1.47
N VAL A 69 22.73 16.15 0.31
CA VAL A 69 22.33 15.06 -0.58
C VAL A 69 23.60 14.54 -1.25
N GLU A 70 23.99 13.32 -0.91
CA GLU A 70 25.00 12.60 -1.69
C GLU A 70 24.45 12.39 -3.11
N GLU A 71 25.13 12.93 -4.13
CA GLU A 71 24.65 12.97 -5.52
C GLU A 71 24.72 11.58 -6.17
N VAL A 72 23.66 10.80 -5.95
CA VAL A 72 23.42 9.53 -6.64
C VAL A 72 22.36 9.78 -7.70
N PRO A 73 22.62 9.45 -8.98
CA PRO A 73 21.61 9.55 -10.02
C PRO A 73 20.35 8.74 -9.68
N PRO A 74 19.17 9.16 -10.15
CA PRO A 74 17.96 8.37 -10.01
C PRO A 74 18.06 7.03 -10.72
N GLY A 75 17.52 5.98 -10.11
CA GLY A 75 17.57 4.63 -10.67
C GLY A 75 17.48 3.54 -9.61
N VAL A 76 17.64 2.30 -10.06
CA VAL A 76 17.63 1.11 -9.19
C VAL A 76 19.04 0.52 -9.14
N TYR A 77 19.52 0.30 -7.92
CA TYR A 77 20.88 -0.11 -7.64
C TYR A 77 20.92 -1.34 -6.75
N ILE A 78 21.70 -2.32 -7.19
CA ILE A 78 22.04 -3.49 -6.40
C ILE A 78 23.19 -3.13 -5.47
N THR A 79 23.04 -3.47 -4.18
CA THR A 79 24.09 -3.39 -3.15
C THR A 79 24.33 -4.78 -2.54
N PRO A 80 25.56 -5.11 -2.12
CA PRO A 80 25.79 -6.27 -1.27
C PRO A 80 24.93 -6.20 0.01
N SER A 81 24.37 -7.33 0.43
CA SER A 81 23.47 -7.41 1.59
C SER A 81 24.08 -6.88 2.90
N GLY A 82 25.40 -7.05 3.09
CA GLY A 82 26.11 -6.54 4.27
C GLY A 82 26.24 -5.00 4.33
N SER A 83 26.25 -4.33 3.17
CA SER A 83 26.47 -2.88 3.07
C SER A 83 25.18 -2.07 2.92
N GLY A 84 24.05 -2.73 2.65
CA GLY A 84 22.78 -2.08 2.32
C GLY A 84 22.29 -1.10 3.38
N LEU A 85 22.34 -1.48 4.67
CA LEU A 85 21.92 -0.59 5.76
C LEU A 85 22.85 0.61 5.96
N ALA A 86 24.16 0.42 5.76
CA ALA A 86 25.13 1.51 5.85
C ALA A 86 24.86 2.54 4.74
N LEU A 87 24.70 2.09 3.49
CA LEU A 87 24.33 2.96 2.37
C LEU A 87 22.97 3.64 2.57
N LEU A 88 21.98 2.90 3.09
CA LEU A 88 20.68 3.46 3.45
C LEU A 88 20.84 4.66 4.40
N SER A 89 21.57 4.49 5.50
CA SER A 89 21.76 5.56 6.49
C SER A 89 22.48 6.80 5.96
N ARG A 90 23.34 6.64 4.94
CA ARG A 90 23.99 7.76 4.24
C ARG A 90 23.03 8.47 3.29
N LEU A 91 22.35 7.71 2.44
CA LEU A 91 21.49 8.25 1.38
C LEU A 91 20.14 8.79 1.89
N ILE A 92 19.74 8.40 3.10
CA ILE A 92 18.53 8.91 3.77
C ILE A 92 18.56 10.44 3.92
N LYS A 93 19.74 11.05 4.02
CA LYS A 93 19.88 12.51 4.17
C LYS A 93 19.40 13.23 2.90
N GLY A 94 18.50 14.19 3.08
CA GLY A 94 17.90 15.01 2.03
C GLY A 94 16.97 14.23 1.08
N ARG A 95 16.53 13.04 1.47
CA ARG A 95 15.55 12.24 0.72
C ARG A 95 14.41 11.80 1.64
N ALA A 96 13.21 11.64 1.08
CA ALA A 96 12.11 10.97 1.77
C ALA A 96 12.27 9.44 1.65
N PRO A 97 12.52 8.71 2.75
CA PRO A 97 12.76 7.27 2.66
C PRO A 97 11.49 6.44 2.84
N VAL A 98 11.43 5.31 2.14
CA VAL A 98 10.52 4.20 2.44
C VAL A 98 11.31 2.90 2.49
N ILE A 99 10.97 2.06 3.47
CA ILE A 99 11.65 0.78 3.68
C ILE A 99 10.66 -0.35 3.44
N ILE A 100 11.05 -1.28 2.59
CA ILE A 100 10.35 -2.52 2.32
C ILE A 100 11.28 -3.62 2.77
N THR A 101 10.81 -4.49 3.66
CA THR A 101 11.67 -5.52 4.26
C THR A 101 10.84 -6.69 4.78
N ARG A 102 11.46 -7.86 4.89
CA ARG A 102 10.91 -9.02 5.60
C ARG A 102 11.09 -8.94 7.10
N ALA A 103 12.03 -8.13 7.58
CA ALA A 103 12.26 -7.96 9.01
C ALA A 103 11.05 -7.27 9.65
N ALA A 104 10.65 -7.74 10.83
CA ALA A 104 9.53 -7.15 11.53
C ALA A 104 9.75 -5.63 11.73
N PRO A 105 8.75 -4.76 11.45
CA PRO A 105 8.92 -3.31 11.49
C PRO A 105 9.46 -2.78 12.83
N LYS A 106 9.11 -3.43 13.95
CA LYS A 106 9.62 -3.08 15.28
C LYS A 106 11.14 -3.22 15.37
N SER A 107 11.73 -4.24 14.73
CA SER A 107 13.17 -4.48 14.74
C SER A 107 13.91 -3.44 13.89
N VAL A 108 13.36 -3.13 12.71
CA VAL A 108 13.94 -2.17 11.76
C VAL A 108 13.92 -0.76 12.34
N ARG A 109 12.80 -0.33 12.93
CA ARG A 109 12.66 0.98 13.60
C ARG A 109 13.66 1.15 14.75
N ARG A 110 13.93 0.09 15.52
CA ARG A 110 14.96 0.12 16.58
C ARG A 110 16.36 0.19 16.01
N ALA A 111 16.67 -0.60 14.99
CA ALA A 111 18.00 -0.66 14.40
C ALA A 111 18.40 0.68 13.75
N LEU A 112 17.45 1.36 13.11
CA LEU A 112 17.71 2.63 12.44
C LEU A 112 17.54 3.85 13.37
N ASN A 113 16.97 3.68 14.57
CA ASN A 113 16.61 4.77 15.50
C ASN A 113 15.72 5.87 14.86
N LEU A 114 15.01 5.53 13.79
CA LEU A 114 14.17 6.45 13.02
C LEU A 114 12.71 6.11 13.30
N LYS A 115 12.07 6.88 14.19
CA LYS A 115 10.69 6.63 14.64
C LYS A 115 9.66 6.83 13.52
N GLU A 116 10.00 7.63 12.52
CA GLU A 116 9.03 8.26 11.64
C GLU A 116 8.98 7.66 10.22
N ILE A 117 9.93 6.82 9.82
CA ILE A 117 9.99 6.32 8.44
C ILE A 117 8.83 5.33 8.14
N PRO A 118 8.17 5.44 6.97
CA PRO A 118 7.21 4.44 6.53
C PRO A 118 7.92 3.11 6.23
N VAL A 119 7.43 2.03 6.85
CA VAL A 119 7.97 0.67 6.69
C VAL A 119 6.86 -0.24 6.20
N LEU A 120 7.04 -0.83 5.01
CA LEU A 120 6.22 -1.91 4.48
C LEU A 120 6.83 -3.26 4.84
N TRP A 121 6.04 -4.09 5.51
CA TRP A 121 6.45 -5.43 5.89
C TRP A 121 6.04 -6.44 4.81
N LEU A 122 7.01 -7.10 4.19
CA LEU A 122 6.78 -8.21 3.26
C LEU A 122 6.49 -9.49 4.04
N THR A 123 5.24 -9.93 4.02
CA THR A 123 4.78 -11.10 4.76
C THR A 123 3.48 -11.67 4.17
N THR A 124 3.35 -12.99 4.20
CA THR A 124 2.09 -13.71 3.89
C THR A 124 1.17 -13.82 5.10
N ALA A 125 1.65 -13.49 6.30
CA ALA A 125 0.81 -13.46 7.48
C ALA A 125 -0.18 -12.31 7.40
N GLU A 126 -1.42 -12.54 7.84
CA GLU A 126 -2.39 -11.47 8.01
C GLU A 126 -1.85 -10.46 9.03
N CYS A 127 -1.54 -9.27 8.53
CA CYS A 127 -1.29 -8.11 9.36
C CYS A 127 -2.01 -6.91 8.77
N GLY A 128 -2.37 -5.98 9.64
CA GLY A 128 -3.16 -4.82 9.28
C GLY A 128 -2.38 -3.83 8.41
N ASP A 129 -2.50 -2.55 8.75
CA ASP A 129 -1.87 -1.48 7.99
C ASP A 129 -0.34 -1.61 7.97
N GLY A 130 0.27 -1.39 6.79
CA GLY A 130 1.72 -1.41 6.61
C GLY A 130 2.30 -2.76 6.20
N CYS A 131 1.47 -3.71 5.78
CA CYS A 131 1.88 -5.01 5.30
C CYS A 131 1.60 -5.21 3.82
N VAL A 132 2.46 -6.00 3.16
CA VAL A 132 2.31 -6.35 1.75
C VAL A 132 2.55 -7.84 1.59
N ASP A 133 1.56 -8.52 1.03
CA ASP A 133 1.70 -9.91 0.60
C ASP A 133 2.67 -9.97 -0.61
N PRO A 134 3.72 -10.81 -0.57
CA PRO A 134 4.68 -10.94 -1.66
C PRO A 134 4.05 -11.39 -2.99
N HIS A 135 2.89 -12.07 -2.99
CA HIS A 135 2.16 -12.46 -4.19
C HIS A 135 1.47 -11.27 -4.87
N ARG A 136 1.27 -10.17 -4.14
CA ARG A 136 0.62 -8.95 -4.65
C ARG A 136 1.65 -7.99 -5.25
N LEU A 137 2.49 -8.49 -6.15
CA LEU A 137 3.59 -7.73 -6.76
C LEU A 137 3.12 -6.44 -7.45
N GLU A 138 1.98 -6.50 -8.15
CA GLU A 138 1.34 -5.33 -8.78
C GLU A 138 0.90 -4.27 -7.76
N TYR A 139 0.39 -4.71 -6.60
CA TYR A 139 0.02 -3.79 -5.52
C TYR A 139 1.25 -3.11 -4.93
N LEU A 140 2.34 -3.86 -4.72
CA LEU A 140 3.61 -3.30 -4.28
C LEU A 140 4.12 -2.26 -5.29
N LEU A 141 4.11 -2.60 -6.59
CA LEU A 141 4.56 -1.70 -7.65
C LEU A 141 3.74 -0.41 -7.66
N HIS A 142 2.42 -0.52 -7.68
CA HIS A 142 1.53 0.63 -7.63
C HIS A 142 1.80 1.50 -6.40
N THR A 143 2.02 0.88 -5.24
CA THR A 143 2.28 1.58 -3.97
C THR A 143 3.60 2.37 -4.05
N LEU A 144 4.67 1.75 -4.55
CA LEU A 144 5.97 2.42 -4.72
C LEU A 144 5.91 3.53 -5.78
N VAL A 145 5.27 3.28 -6.93
CA VAL A 145 5.12 4.29 -7.99
C VAL A 145 4.28 5.48 -7.53
N THR A 146 3.21 5.23 -6.77
CA THR A 146 2.39 6.29 -6.17
C THR A 146 3.21 7.12 -5.18
N PHE A 147 4.02 6.47 -4.35
CA PHE A 147 4.96 7.16 -3.45
C PHE A 147 5.97 8.01 -4.23
N MET A 148 6.58 7.47 -5.30
CA MET A 148 7.53 8.18 -6.15
C MET A 148 6.95 9.46 -6.74
N ARG A 149 5.69 9.42 -7.18
CA ARG A 149 4.99 10.51 -7.88
C ARG A 149 4.36 11.57 -6.97
N ARG A 150 4.34 11.38 -5.66
CA ARG A 150 3.53 12.19 -4.74
C ARG A 150 3.91 13.67 -4.74
N ASP A 151 5.19 13.97 -4.89
CA ASP A 151 5.76 15.31 -4.90
C ASP A 151 7.10 15.30 -5.66
N GLU A 152 7.75 16.45 -5.83
CA GLU A 152 9.04 16.58 -6.53
C GLU A 152 10.25 16.31 -5.62
N SER A 153 10.04 15.97 -4.34
CA SER A 153 11.15 15.71 -3.42
C SER A 153 11.99 14.51 -3.87
N PRO A 154 13.32 14.55 -3.66
CA PRO A 154 14.18 13.39 -3.80
C PRO A 154 13.69 12.26 -2.88
N LYS A 155 13.55 11.05 -3.43
CA LYS A 155 13.05 9.89 -2.70
C LYS A 155 14.07 8.77 -2.62
N LEU A 156 13.97 7.97 -1.57
CA LEU A 156 14.78 6.79 -1.35
C LEU A 156 13.89 5.58 -1.05
N VAL A 157 14.01 4.53 -1.84
CA VAL A 157 13.32 3.26 -1.61
C VAL A 157 14.36 2.23 -1.22
N TYR A 158 14.23 1.62 -0.06
CA TYR A 158 15.04 0.47 0.34
C TYR A 158 14.20 -0.79 0.18
N LEU A 159 14.50 -1.62 -0.81
CA LEU A 159 13.75 -2.83 -1.13
C LEU A 159 14.54 -4.08 -0.75
N ASP A 160 14.38 -4.48 0.51
CA ASP A 160 14.96 -5.70 1.08
C ASP A 160 13.99 -6.87 1.00
N GLY A 161 14.49 -8.03 0.55
CA GLY A 161 13.70 -9.25 0.37
C GLY A 161 13.27 -9.54 -1.06
N ILE A 162 14.05 -9.11 -2.07
CA ILE A 162 13.76 -9.50 -3.46
C ILE A 162 13.89 -11.00 -3.68
N GLU A 163 14.75 -11.68 -2.93
CA GLU A 163 14.92 -13.14 -2.97
C GLU A 163 13.61 -13.81 -2.59
N TYR A 164 12.90 -13.24 -1.63
CA TYR A 164 11.61 -13.73 -1.22
C TYR A 164 10.52 -13.46 -2.24
N LEU A 165 10.51 -12.26 -2.85
CA LEU A 165 9.61 -11.99 -3.97
C LEU A 165 9.84 -12.99 -5.11
N MET A 166 11.09 -13.38 -5.37
CA MET A 166 11.43 -14.35 -6.41
C MET A 166 11.07 -15.78 -6.03
N ILE A 167 11.19 -16.17 -4.77
CA ILE A 167 10.71 -17.47 -4.30
C ILE A 167 9.20 -17.61 -4.51
N GLU A 168 8.43 -16.56 -4.20
CA GLU A 168 6.96 -16.61 -4.26
C GLU A 168 6.41 -16.39 -5.68
N ASN A 169 7.08 -15.60 -6.53
CA ASN A 169 6.57 -15.22 -7.86
C ASN A 169 7.41 -15.77 -9.04
N GLY A 170 8.63 -16.26 -8.79
CA GLY A 170 9.62 -16.58 -9.81
C GLY A 170 10.44 -15.37 -10.27
N PHE A 171 11.56 -15.64 -10.97
CA PHE A 171 12.49 -14.61 -11.43
C PHE A 171 11.88 -13.63 -12.44
N VAL A 172 11.20 -14.13 -13.47
CA VAL A 172 10.73 -13.30 -14.59
C VAL A 172 9.75 -12.21 -14.15
N PRO A 173 8.73 -12.49 -13.32
CA PRO A 173 7.84 -11.43 -12.82
C PRO A 173 8.58 -10.38 -12.00
N VAL A 174 9.49 -10.79 -11.11
CA VAL A 174 10.26 -9.85 -10.28
C VAL A 174 11.24 -9.03 -11.12
N TYR A 175 11.85 -9.62 -12.14
CA TYR A 175 12.70 -8.89 -13.09
C TYR A 175 11.91 -7.78 -13.79
N ARG A 176 10.69 -8.07 -14.28
CA ARG A 176 9.82 -7.05 -14.90
C ARG A 176 9.43 -5.98 -13.90
N PHE A 177 9.09 -6.37 -12.67
CA PHE A 177 8.80 -5.43 -11.59
C PHE A 177 9.97 -4.47 -11.35
N LEU A 178 11.20 -4.98 -11.24
CA LEU A 178 12.40 -4.16 -11.01
C LEU A 178 12.71 -3.25 -12.21
N SER A 179 12.51 -3.75 -13.43
CA SER A 179 12.70 -2.96 -14.66
C SER A 179 11.70 -1.79 -14.74
N THR A 180 10.40 -2.07 -14.50
CA THR A 180 9.38 -1.01 -14.42
C THR A 180 9.65 -0.02 -13.29
N LEU A 181 10.12 -0.53 -12.14
CA LEU A 181 10.48 0.31 -11.00
C LEU A 181 11.65 1.24 -11.34
N LYS A 182 12.63 0.77 -12.11
CA LYS A 182 13.77 1.58 -12.59
C LYS A 182 13.30 2.73 -13.47
N ASP A 183 12.40 2.45 -14.41
CA ASP A 183 11.88 3.49 -15.32
C ASP A 183 11.13 4.57 -14.53
N HIS A 184 10.31 4.17 -13.55
CA HIS A 184 9.65 5.14 -12.68
C HIS A 184 10.62 5.88 -11.75
N ALA A 185 11.65 5.20 -11.23
CA ALA A 185 12.64 5.83 -10.38
C ALA A 185 13.42 6.93 -11.11
N ALA A 186 13.79 6.65 -12.37
CA ALA A 186 14.47 7.61 -13.24
C ALA A 186 13.62 8.86 -13.52
N LEU A 187 12.30 8.68 -13.73
CA LEU A 187 11.38 9.78 -14.02
C LEU A 187 11.03 10.65 -12.80
N ASN A 188 11.15 10.12 -11.58
CA ASN A 188 10.64 10.76 -10.36
C ASN A 188 11.75 11.06 -9.33
N ASN A 189 12.99 11.30 -9.79
CA ASN A 189 14.15 11.62 -8.95
C ASN A 189 14.30 10.70 -7.72
N THR A 190 14.10 9.40 -7.93
CA THR A 190 14.09 8.41 -6.86
C THR A 190 15.30 7.49 -6.99
N VAL A 191 15.97 7.23 -5.87
CA VAL A 191 16.99 6.19 -5.74
C VAL A 191 16.35 4.97 -5.10
N VAL A 192 16.52 3.79 -5.72
CA VAL A 192 16.07 2.52 -5.16
C VAL A 192 17.29 1.67 -4.84
N LEU A 193 17.46 1.32 -3.58
CA LEU A 193 18.49 0.39 -3.11
C LEU A 193 17.89 -1.00 -2.95
N VAL A 194 18.56 -1.98 -3.55
CA VAL A 194 18.16 -3.38 -3.51
C VAL A 194 19.33 -4.18 -2.95
N PRO A 195 19.35 -4.48 -1.63
CA PRO A 195 20.32 -5.40 -1.06
C PRO A 195 20.07 -6.80 -1.61
N VAL A 196 21.13 -7.40 -2.16
CA VAL A 196 21.08 -8.76 -2.70
C VAL A 196 22.39 -9.48 -2.45
N GLU A 197 22.31 -10.80 -2.36
CA GLU A 197 23.49 -11.66 -2.33
C GLU A 197 23.64 -12.42 -3.65
N LYS A 198 24.85 -12.40 -4.26
CA LYS A 198 25.06 -13.05 -5.57
C LYS A 198 24.76 -14.55 -5.50
N SER A 199 25.05 -15.20 -4.37
CA SER A 199 24.83 -16.63 -4.17
C SER A 199 23.35 -17.05 -4.15
N SER A 200 22.43 -16.09 -4.07
CA SER A 200 20.99 -16.34 -4.07
C SER A 200 20.38 -16.47 -5.47
N PHE A 201 21.16 -16.27 -6.54
CA PHE A 201 20.68 -16.30 -7.92
C PHE A 201 21.45 -17.31 -8.76
N GLU A 202 20.78 -17.87 -9.77
CA GLU A 202 21.51 -18.59 -10.82
C GLU A 202 22.42 -17.63 -11.60
N GLU A 203 23.49 -18.14 -12.21
CA GLU A 203 24.46 -17.30 -12.94
C GLU A 203 23.80 -16.49 -14.06
N LYS A 204 22.84 -17.10 -14.77
CA LYS A 204 22.08 -16.43 -15.82
C LYS A 204 21.20 -15.30 -15.27
N GLU A 205 20.48 -15.56 -14.18
CA GLU A 205 19.61 -14.60 -13.50
C GLU A 205 20.41 -13.41 -12.97
N TRP A 206 21.53 -13.70 -12.32
CA TRP A 206 22.46 -12.69 -11.83
C TRP A 206 22.98 -11.77 -12.95
N ASN A 207 23.38 -12.37 -14.08
CA ASN A 207 23.89 -11.61 -15.22
C ASN A 207 22.82 -10.71 -15.84
N LEU A 208 21.56 -11.17 -15.88
CA LEU A 208 20.43 -10.35 -16.33
C LEU A 208 20.17 -9.19 -15.36
N LEU A 209 20.06 -9.46 -14.06
CA LEU A 209 19.83 -8.43 -13.04
C LEU A 209 20.92 -7.37 -13.03
N ARG A 210 22.19 -7.78 -13.03
CA ARG A 210 23.33 -6.86 -13.00
C ARG A 210 23.43 -5.99 -14.25
N ARG A 211 22.94 -6.49 -15.40
CA ARG A 211 22.91 -5.72 -16.64
C ARG A 211 21.77 -4.73 -16.67
N GLU A 212 20.63 -5.09 -16.07
CA GLU A 212 19.44 -4.27 -16.00
C GLU A 212 19.56 -3.12 -15.00
N LEU A 213 20.19 -3.41 -13.85
CA LEU A 213 20.26 -2.55 -12.68
C LEU A 213 21.67 -1.98 -12.48
N GLY A 214 21.76 -0.79 -11.87
CA GLY A 214 23.04 -0.22 -11.45
C GLY A 214 23.67 -1.04 -10.33
N CYS A 215 24.96 -0.86 -10.09
CA CYS A 215 25.66 -1.48 -8.96
C CYS A 215 26.32 -0.39 -8.12
N LEU A 216 25.90 -0.30 -6.85
CA LEU A 216 26.50 0.58 -5.84
C LEU A 216 27.31 -0.30 -4.89
N LYS A 217 28.62 -0.35 -5.08
CA LYS A 217 29.53 -1.11 -4.21
C LYS A 217 30.25 -0.21 -3.22
N ASP A 218 30.60 0.99 -3.65
CA ASP A 218 31.45 1.91 -2.89
C ASP A 218 31.04 3.35 -3.24
N LEU A 219 30.27 3.97 -2.34
CA LEU A 219 30.23 5.42 -2.15
C LEU A 219 30.91 5.69 -0.80
#